data_AF-A0A3N5M5F2-F1
#
_entry.id   AF-A0A3N5M5F2-F1
#
_cell.length_a   1.000
_cell.length_b   1.000
_cell.length_c   1.000
_cell.angle_alpha   90.00
_cell.angle_beta   90.00
_cell.angle_gamma   90.00
#
_symmetry.space_group_name_H-M   'P 1'
#
loop_
_entity.id
_entity.type
_entity.pdbx_description
1 polymer ?
#
loop_
_entity_poly.entity_id
_entity_poly.type
_entity_poly.pdbx_seq_one_letter_code
_entity_poly.pdbx_strand_id
1 'polypeptide(L)'
;MAVTFPDDFFIAPSMATTWYLHIHKNDGSLLGAEFLPPPSVREVSSEGIRYRVLKQATIGSGAQLPVQVLLDGIDLNGSPTGHVRVTKMQVTVRGPYEPTLFLHPLELKALEDSMN
;
A
#
# COMPACT_ATOMS: atom_id res chain seq x y z
N MET A 1 5.97 -10.18 30.40
CA MET A 1 7.10 -10.85 29.73
C MET A 1 7.13 -10.32 28.31
N ALA A 2 8.14 -9.51 27.95
CA ALA A 2 8.26 -8.98 26.60
C ALA A 2 8.97 -10.02 25.73
N VAL A 3 8.31 -10.44 24.65
CA VAL A 3 8.95 -11.29 23.64
C VAL A 3 9.82 -10.39 22.77
N THR A 4 11.12 -10.66 22.75
CA THR A 4 12.08 -9.94 21.91
C THR A 4 12.28 -10.75 20.63
N PHE A 5 12.07 -10.13 19.49
CA PHE A 5 12.33 -10.75 18.19
C PHE A 5 13.67 -10.23 17.65
N PRO A 6 14.47 -11.08 16.96
CA PRO A 6 15.62 -10.60 16.22
C PRO A 6 15.20 -9.63 15.11
N ASP A 7 16.10 -8.71 14.73
CA ASP A 7 15.83 -7.62 13.77
C ASP A 7 15.25 -8.12 12.43
N ASP A 8 15.52 -9.38 12.10
CA ASP A 8 15.15 -10.02 10.83
C ASP A 8 13.85 -10.83 10.90
N PHE A 9 13.24 -10.96 12.08
CA PHE A 9 12.13 -11.89 12.33
C PHE A 9 10.87 -11.55 11.51
N PHE A 10 10.68 -10.26 11.19
CA PHE A 10 9.56 -9.75 10.40
C PHE A 10 9.99 -9.15 9.06
N ILE A 11 11.07 -9.64 8.43
CA ILE A 11 11.35 -9.28 7.03
C ILE A 11 10.31 -9.95 6.14
N ALA A 12 9.10 -9.40 6.14
CA ALA A 12 8.23 -9.50 4.99
C ALA A 12 8.91 -8.67 3.89
N PRO A 13 9.30 -9.26 2.75
CA PRO A 13 9.98 -8.53 1.68
C PRO A 13 9.23 -7.25 1.25
N SER A 14 7.91 -7.22 1.43
CA SER A 14 7.04 -6.06 1.19
C SER A 14 7.23 -4.87 2.14
N MET A 15 7.87 -5.06 3.30
CA MET A 15 8.09 -4.02 4.33
C MET A 15 9.45 -3.31 4.18
N ALA A 16 10.43 -3.95 3.53
CA ALA A 16 11.76 -3.40 3.26
C ALA A 16 11.96 -3.04 1.77
N THR A 17 10.88 -3.00 1.00
CA THR A 17 10.90 -2.70 -0.43
C THR A 17 10.47 -1.27 -0.73
N THR A 18 11.03 -0.69 -1.78
CA THR A 18 10.53 0.55 -2.36
C THR A 18 9.28 0.25 -3.18
N TRP A 19 8.20 0.98 -2.89
CA TRP A 19 6.96 0.95 -3.64
C TRP A 19 6.95 2.08 -4.66
N TYR A 20 6.56 1.76 -5.89
CA TYR A 20 6.28 2.73 -6.94
C TYR A 20 4.78 2.88 -7.06
N LEU A 21 4.27 4.09 -6.83
CA LEU A 21 2.85 4.41 -6.97
C LEU A 21 2.61 5.12 -8.30
N HIS A 22 1.63 4.64 -9.05
CA HIS A 22 1.19 5.26 -10.29
C HIS A 22 -0.09 6.03 -10.00
N ILE A 23 -0.01 7.35 -10.12
CA ILE A 23 -1.10 8.26 -9.77
C ILE A 23 -1.51 9.04 -11.02
N HIS A 24 -2.82 9.19 -11.23
CA HIS A 24 -3.35 10.01 -12.30
C HIS A 24 -3.10 11.49 -11.99
N LYS A 25 -2.41 12.19 -12.90
CA LYS A 25 -1.92 13.56 -12.67
C LYS A 25 -3.03 14.57 -12.38
N ASN A 26 -4.22 14.39 -12.98
CA ASN A 26 -5.26 15.43 -12.95
C ASN A 26 -6.09 15.41 -11.67
N ASP A 27 -6.29 14.24 -11.06
CA ASP A 27 -7.19 14.05 -9.92
C ASP A 27 -6.53 13.33 -8.73
N GLY A 28 -5.26 12.96 -8.84
CA GLY A 28 -4.55 12.28 -7.76
C GLY A 28 -5.03 10.83 -7.51
N SER A 29 -5.85 10.26 -8.39
CA SER A 29 -6.35 8.89 -8.20
C SER A 29 -5.25 7.84 -8.37
N LEU A 30 -5.25 6.84 -7.49
CA LEU A 30 -4.31 5.72 -7.58
C LEU A 30 -4.72 4.79 -8.74
N LEU A 31 -3.82 4.64 -9.73
CA LEU A 31 -3.99 3.74 -10.86
C LEU A 31 -3.44 2.34 -10.56
N GLY A 32 -2.34 2.30 -9.81
CA GLY A 32 -1.66 1.07 -9.45
C GLY A 32 -0.47 1.31 -8.56
N ALA A 33 0.11 0.22 -8.09
CA ALA A 33 1.31 0.22 -7.29
C ALA A 33 2.16 -0.99 -7.67
N GLU A 34 3.48 -0.88 -7.63
CA GLU A 34 4.34 -2.03 -7.83
C GLU A 34 5.55 -1.98 -6.94
N PHE A 35 6.12 -3.14 -6.65
CA PHE A 35 7.42 -3.25 -6.05
C PHE A 35 8.18 -4.41 -6.64
N LEU A 36 9.50 -4.29 -6.64
CA LEU A 36 10.42 -5.38 -6.89
C LEU A 36 11.15 -5.72 -5.58
N PRO A 37 11.39 -7.00 -5.29
CA PRO A 37 12.12 -7.39 -4.09
C PRO A 37 13.48 -6.66 -4.02
N PRO A 38 13.90 -6.21 -2.82
CA PRO A 38 15.20 -5.58 -2.66
C PRO A 38 16.33 -6.55 -3.04
N PRO A 39 17.48 -6.06 -3.54
CA PRO A 39 18.55 -6.93 -4.02
C PRO A 39 18.96 -8.04 -3.04
N SER A 40 18.95 -7.77 -1.73
CA SER A 40 19.32 -8.70 -0.67
C SER A 40 18.43 -9.95 -0.56
N VAL A 41 17.21 -9.94 -1.13
CA VAL A 41 16.28 -11.08 -1.02
C VAL A 41 15.92 -11.70 -2.38
N ARG A 42 16.54 -11.23 -3.47
CA ARG A 42 16.22 -11.69 -4.84
C ARG A 42 16.59 -13.15 -5.10
N GLU A 43 17.55 -13.68 -4.36
CA GLU A 43 17.93 -15.10 -4.43
C GLU A 43 16.85 -16.04 -3.88
N VAL A 44 16.03 -15.52 -2.95
CA VAL A 44 14.91 -16.27 -2.34
C VAL A 44 13.62 -16.03 -3.13
N SER A 45 13.41 -14.82 -3.64
CA SER A 45 12.27 -14.47 -4.47
C SER A 45 12.68 -13.46 -5.54
N SER A 46 12.71 -13.91 -6.79
CA SER A 46 13.03 -13.08 -7.95
C SER A 46 11.80 -12.41 -8.57
N GLU A 47 10.67 -12.44 -7.88
CA GLU A 47 9.37 -11.93 -8.36
C GLU A 47 8.88 -10.79 -7.46
N GLY A 48 8.50 -9.68 -8.08
CA GLY A 48 7.77 -8.58 -7.47
C GLY A 48 6.27 -8.67 -7.72
N ILE A 49 5.54 -7.64 -7.28
CA ILE A 49 4.08 -7.58 -7.44
C ILE A 49 3.70 -6.26 -8.07
N ARG A 50 2.77 -6.30 -9.04
CA ARG A 50 2.06 -5.15 -9.59
C ARG A 50 0.58 -5.24 -9.23
N TYR A 51 0.07 -4.19 -8.61
CA TYR A 51 -1.34 -3.96 -8.31
C TYR A 51 -1.95 -3.06 -9.37
N ARG A 52 -3.08 -3.48 -9.95
CA ARG A 52 -3.89 -2.68 -10.87
C ARG A 52 -5.31 -2.55 -10.36
N VAL A 53 -5.85 -1.34 -10.31
CA VAL A 53 -7.23 -1.12 -9.89
C VAL A 53 -8.17 -1.60 -11.00
N LEU A 54 -9.05 -2.55 -10.69
CA LEU A 54 -10.06 -3.07 -11.62
C LEU A 54 -11.43 -2.42 -11.40
N LYS A 55 -11.75 -2.10 -10.15
CA LYS A 55 -13.03 -1.49 -9.77
C LYS A 55 -12.85 -0.58 -8.59
N GLN A 56 -13.49 0.58 -8.66
CA GLN A 56 -13.64 1.52 -7.56
C GLN A 56 -15.09 1.57 -7.07
N ALA A 57 -15.29 2.05 -5.86
CA ALA A 57 -16.60 2.41 -5.33
C ALA A 57 -16.52 3.75 -4.60
N THR A 58 -17.61 4.50 -4.66
CA THR A 58 -17.82 5.68 -3.83
C THR A 58 -18.10 5.25 -2.39
N ILE A 59 -17.31 5.77 -1.45
CA ILE A 59 -17.43 5.51 -0.02
C ILE A 59 -17.74 6.83 0.71
N GLY A 60 -18.67 6.79 1.67
CA GLY A 60 -19.07 7.96 2.44
C GLY A 60 -19.68 9.06 1.58
N SER A 61 -19.23 10.30 1.77
CA SER A 61 -19.73 11.50 1.07
C SER A 61 -19.15 11.71 -0.33
N GLY A 62 -18.26 10.83 -0.83
CA GLY A 62 -17.77 10.95 -2.21
C GLY A 62 -16.40 10.34 -2.53
N ALA A 63 -15.69 9.76 -1.56
CA ALA A 63 -14.34 9.25 -1.79
C ALA A 63 -14.36 8.02 -2.72
N GLN A 64 -13.61 8.06 -3.82
CA GLN A 64 -13.44 6.90 -4.71
C GLN A 64 -12.32 6.01 -4.19
N LEU A 65 -12.65 4.79 -3.77
CA LEU A 65 -11.68 3.83 -3.26
C LEU A 65 -11.67 2.54 -4.10
N PRO A 66 -10.49 1.94 -4.35
CA PRO A 66 -10.41 0.61 -4.96
C PRO A 66 -11.16 -0.43 -4.12
N VAL A 67 -12.06 -1.18 -4.75
CA VAL A 67 -12.77 -2.34 -4.14
C VAL A 67 -12.42 -3.65 -4.83
N GLN A 68 -11.72 -3.58 -5.96
CA GLN A 68 -11.16 -4.74 -6.62
C GLN A 68 -9.82 -4.37 -7.25
N VAL A 69 -8.80 -5.16 -6.95
CA VAL A 69 -7.46 -5.02 -7.51
C VAL A 69 -7.02 -6.34 -8.13
N LEU A 70 -6.29 -6.24 -9.23
CA LEU A 70 -5.53 -7.32 -9.82
C LEU A 70 -4.11 -7.26 -9.26
N LEU A 71 -3.60 -8.38 -8.78
CA LEU A 71 -2.21 -8.58 -8.42
C LEU A 71 -1.59 -9.44 -9.50
N ASP A 72 -0.57 -8.93 -10.16
CA ASP A 72 0.26 -9.67 -11.11
C ASP A 72 1.65 -9.85 -10.51
N GLY A 73 2.18 -11.07 -10.58
CA GLY A 73 3.60 -11.32 -10.42
C GLY A 73 4.38 -10.66 -11.55
N ILE A 74 5.48 -9.98 -11.22
CA ILE A 74 6.37 -9.35 -12.20
C ILE A 74 7.82 -9.79 -11.98
N ASP A 75 8.57 -10.01 -13.05
CA ASP A 75 10.00 -10.29 -12.97
C ASP A 75 10.82 -9.03 -12.65
N LEU A 76 12.13 -9.18 -12.53
CA LEU A 76 13.04 -8.05 -12.25
C LEU A 76 13.10 -7.00 -13.37
N ASN A 77 12.57 -7.29 -14.55
CA ASN A 77 12.41 -6.36 -15.66
C ASN A 77 11.01 -5.71 -15.69
N GLY A 78 10.13 -6.04 -14.74
CA GLY A 78 8.75 -5.57 -14.67
C GLY A 78 7.78 -6.29 -15.62
N SER A 79 8.21 -7.39 -16.24
CA SER A 79 7.38 -8.21 -17.13
C SER A 79 6.48 -9.15 -16.34
N PRO A 80 5.21 -9.36 -16.73
CA PRO A 80 4.32 -10.29 -16.05
C PRO A 80 4.86 -11.73 -16.06
N THR A 81 4.84 -12.41 -14.91
CA THR A 81 5.27 -13.81 -14.78
C THR A 81 4.14 -14.81 -15.04
N GLY A 82 2.90 -14.32 -15.14
CA GLY A 82 1.69 -15.13 -15.31
C GLY A 82 1.03 -15.55 -13.99
N HIS A 83 1.68 -15.30 -12.85
CA HIS A 83 1.03 -15.42 -11.54
C HIS A 83 0.04 -14.27 -11.36
N VAL A 84 -1.23 -14.61 -11.15
CA VAL A 84 -2.30 -13.60 -11.07
C VAL A 84 -3.25 -13.92 -9.94
N ARG A 85 -3.65 -12.89 -9.19
CA ARG A 85 -4.69 -12.97 -8.17
C ARG A 85 -5.59 -11.75 -8.23
N VAL A 86 -6.89 -11.96 -8.27
CA VAL A 86 -7.87 -10.90 -8.05
C VAL A 86 -8.20 -10.83 -6.56
N THR A 87 -8.07 -9.64 -5.97
CA THR A 87 -8.47 -9.36 -4.59
C THR A 87 -9.66 -8.42 -4.59
N LYS A 88 -10.75 -8.84 -3.94
CA LYS A 88 -11.93 -8.01 -3.68
C LYS A 88 -11.87 -7.50 -2.25
N MET A 89 -12.22 -6.25 -2.04
CA MET A 89 -12.15 -5.56 -0.76
C MET A 89 -13.52 -5.02 -0.40
N GLN A 90 -13.90 -5.17 0.87
CA GLN A 90 -15.08 -4.52 1.43
C GLN A 90 -14.61 -3.32 2.25
N VAL A 91 -15.08 -2.13 1.87
CA VAL A 91 -14.71 -0.87 2.53
C VAL A 91 -15.91 -0.36 3.31
N THR A 92 -15.67 0.15 4.51
CA THR A 92 -16.68 0.73 5.39
C THR A 92 -16.14 1.98 6.06
N VAL A 93 -17.01 2.94 6.37
CA VAL A 93 -16.66 4.15 7.12
C VAL A 93 -16.90 3.88 8.60
N ARG A 94 -15.91 4.16 9.45
CA ARG A 94 -15.97 3.94 10.89
C ARG A 94 -15.70 5.23 11.65
N GLY A 95 -16.68 5.68 12.42
CA GLY A 95 -16.54 6.75 13.40
C GLY A 95 -16.08 8.09 12.82
N PRO A 96 -15.87 9.09 13.68
CA PRO A 96 -15.10 10.28 13.33
C PRO A 96 -13.63 9.91 13.08
N TYR A 97 -12.94 10.70 12.26
CA TYR A 97 -11.49 10.60 12.10
C TYR A 97 -10.80 11.06 13.40
N GLU A 98 -9.96 10.20 13.98
CA GLU A 98 -9.15 10.49 15.18
C GLU A 98 -7.66 10.52 14.80
N PRO A 99 -7.09 11.70 14.47
CA PRO A 99 -5.71 11.83 14.00
C PRO A 99 -4.66 11.31 14.98
N THR A 100 -4.97 11.36 16.28
CA THR A 100 -4.12 10.88 17.38
C THR A 100 -3.75 9.40 17.28
N LEU A 101 -4.55 8.61 16.56
CA LEU A 101 -4.28 7.18 16.33
C LEU A 101 -3.24 6.94 15.22
N PHE A 102 -2.96 7.95 14.38
CA PHE A 102 -2.21 7.77 13.14
C PHE A 102 -1.00 8.70 13.00
N LEU A 103 -1.01 9.85 13.66
CA LEU A 103 0.03 10.87 13.54
C LEU A 103 0.95 10.89 14.76
N HIS A 104 2.22 11.18 14.52
CA HIS A 104 3.15 11.50 15.61
C HIS A 104 2.70 12.79 16.31
N PRO A 105 2.83 12.93 17.65
CA PRO A 105 2.32 14.10 18.37
C PRO A 105 2.83 15.46 17.86
N LEU A 106 4.07 15.52 17.35
CA LEU A 106 4.62 16.75 16.76
C LEU A 106 3.96 17.11 15.42
N GLU A 107 3.67 16.12 14.59
CA GLU A 107 2.97 16.32 13.32
C GLU A 107 1.50 16.68 13.56
N LEU A 108 0.88 16.04 14.56
CA LEU A 108 -0.47 16.38 14.99
C LEU A 108 -0.56 17.83 15.44
N LYS A 109 0.35 18.28 16.30
CA LYS A 109 0.39 19.68 16.74
C LYS A 109 0.57 20.65 15.58
N ALA A 110 1.45 20.34 14.64
CA ALA A 110 1.65 21.17 13.46
C ALA A 110 0.38 21.25 12.58
N LEU A 111 -0.36 20.14 12.46
CA LEU A 111 -1.65 20.11 11.75
C LEU A 111 -2.70 20.98 12.47
N GLU A 112 -2.82 20.84 13.79
CA GLU A 112 -3.75 21.63 14.62
C GLU A 112 -3.44 23.14 14.54
N ASP A 113 -2.17 23.51 14.59
CA ASP A 113 -1.71 24.90 14.46
C ASP A 113 -2.01 25.49 13.07
N SER A 114 -2.07 24.67 12.01
CA SER A 114 -2.37 25.11 10.65
C SER A 114 -3.87 25.28 10.35
N MET A 115 -4.73 24.72 11.20
CA MET A 115 -6.19 24.76 11.05
C MET A 115 -6.85 25.90 11.83
N ASN A 116 -6.08 26.63 12.66
CA ASN A 116 -6.51 27.82 13.41
C ASN A 116 -6.07 29.11 12.71
#